data_AF-A0A1Y3NTT0-F1
#
_entry.id   AF-A0A1Y3NTT0-F1
#
_cell.length_a   1.000
_cell.length_b   1.000
_cell.length_c   1.000
_cell.angle_alpha   90.00
_cell.angle_beta   90.00
_cell.angle_gamma   90.00
#
_symmetry.space_group_name_H-M   'P 1'
#
loop_
_entity.id
_entity.type
_entity.pdbx_description
1 polymer ?
#
loop_
_entity_poly.entity_id
_entity_poly.type
_entity_poly.pdbx_seq_one_letter_code
_entity_poly.pdbx_strand_id
1 'polypeptide(L)'
;EPKETKPKNEEAYDPETGEINWDCPCLGDMTKGPCAEQFKAAFACYIYSQADPKGMDCIEKFKCMQDCFKEHPDVYKDNIFDDDDD
;
A
#
# COMPACT_ATOMS: atom_id res chain seq x y z
N GLU A 1 -11.44 14.45 15.71
CA GLU A 1 -11.25 15.30 14.52
C GLU A 1 -11.64 14.48 13.27
N PRO A 2 -12.08 15.14 12.19
CA PRO A 2 -13.05 14.59 11.25
C PRO A 2 -12.43 13.51 10.36
N LYS A 3 -13.08 12.35 10.28
CA LYS A 3 -12.78 11.33 9.28
C LYS A 3 -13.13 11.92 7.91
N GLU A 4 -12.14 12.47 7.22
CA GLU A 4 -12.28 12.97 5.87
C GLU A 4 -12.83 11.85 4.99
N THR A 5 -14.09 11.99 4.60
CA THR A 5 -14.72 11.19 3.55
C THR A 5 -14.07 11.57 2.23
N LYS A 6 -13.01 10.85 1.87
CA LYS A 6 -12.56 10.77 0.47
C LYS A 6 -13.63 10.03 -0.36
N PRO A 7 -13.80 10.38 -1.64
CA PRO A 7 -14.89 9.84 -2.45
C PRO A 7 -14.76 8.32 -2.60
N LYS A 8 -15.86 7.60 -2.30
CA LYS A 8 -16.02 6.13 -2.33
C LYS A 8 -15.68 5.43 -3.67
N ASN A 9 -15.29 6.18 -4.70
CA ASN A 9 -15.11 5.65 -6.06
C ASN A 9 -13.63 5.43 -6.44
N GLU A 10 -12.69 5.77 -5.56
CA GLU A 10 -11.24 5.67 -5.80
C GLU A 10 -10.51 4.80 -4.74
N GLU A 11 -11.24 4.21 -3.79
CA GLU A 11 -10.66 3.40 -2.72
C GLU A 11 -10.69 1.92 -3.09
N ALA A 12 -9.53 1.26 -2.99
CA ALA A 12 -9.40 -0.17 -3.23
C ALA A 12 -10.07 -1.04 -2.16
N TYR A 13 -10.54 -0.46 -1.07
CA TYR A 13 -11.10 -1.16 0.07
C TYR A 13 -12.55 -0.79 0.25
N ASP A 14 -13.41 -1.80 0.34
CA ASP A 14 -14.81 -1.63 0.68
C ASP A 14 -14.99 -1.82 2.20
N PRO A 15 -15.31 -0.76 2.96
CA PRO A 15 -15.50 -0.85 4.41
C PRO A 15 -16.80 -1.57 4.82
N GLU A 16 -17.76 -1.76 3.91
CA GLU A 16 -19.03 -2.46 4.20
C GLU A 16 -18.84 -3.98 4.14
N THR A 17 -18.07 -4.48 3.17
CA THR A 17 -17.74 -5.91 3.03
C THR A 17 -16.45 -6.30 3.74
N GLY A 18 -15.54 -5.34 3.95
CA GLY A 18 -14.21 -5.59 4.47
C GLY A 18 -13.25 -6.18 3.42
N GLU A 19 -13.59 -6.12 2.13
CA GLU A 19 -12.78 -6.69 1.05
C GLU A 19 -11.90 -5.65 0.36
N ILE A 20 -10.71 -6.05 -0.07
CA ILE A 20 -9.79 -5.22 -0.86
C ILE A 20 -9.84 -5.67 -2.32
N ASN A 21 -10.29 -4.79 -3.20
CA ASN A 21 -10.26 -4.95 -4.64
C ASN A 21 -8.83 -4.74 -5.18
N TRP A 22 -8.09 -5.82 -5.31
CA TRP A 22 -6.73 -5.83 -5.87
C TRP A 22 -6.65 -5.50 -7.36
N ASP A 23 -7.78 -5.52 -8.07
CA ASP A 23 -7.88 -5.13 -9.48
C ASP A 23 -8.24 -3.65 -9.66
N CYS A 24 -8.39 -2.90 -8.55
CA CYS A 24 -8.62 -1.47 -8.63
C CYS A 24 -7.44 -0.77 -9.31
N PRO A 25 -7.67 0.02 -10.38
CA PRO A 25 -6.60 0.79 -11.01
C PRO A 25 -5.94 1.79 -10.05
N CYS A 26 -6.61 2.13 -8.95
CA CYS A 26 -6.10 2.96 -7.87
C CYS A 26 -4.90 2.37 -7.10
N LEU A 27 -4.75 1.04 -7.08
CA LEU A 27 -3.60 0.38 -6.44
C LEU A 27 -2.35 0.36 -7.34
N GLY A 28 -2.50 0.79 -8.59
CA GLY A 28 -1.43 0.87 -9.57
C GLY A 28 -0.77 -0.48 -9.89
N ASP A 29 0.38 -0.41 -10.55
CA ASP A 29 1.15 -1.58 -10.98
C ASP A 29 1.84 -2.32 -9.82
N MET A 30 1.77 -1.78 -8.60
CA MET A 30 2.33 -2.42 -7.40
C MET A 30 1.69 -3.77 -7.09
N THR A 31 0.45 -4.02 -7.53
CA THR A 31 -0.27 -5.28 -7.32
C THR A 31 0.09 -6.39 -8.31
N LYS A 32 0.86 -6.07 -9.36
CA LYS A 32 1.20 -6.96 -10.48
C LYS A 32 2.70 -7.18 -10.67
N GLY A 33 3.55 -6.52 -9.88
CA GLY A 33 5.00 -6.66 -9.92
C GLY A 33 5.57 -7.78 -9.03
N PRO A 34 6.90 -7.97 -9.05
CA PRO A 34 7.57 -9.01 -8.25
C PRO A 34 7.41 -8.84 -6.74
N CYS A 35 7.15 -7.61 -6.27
CA CYS A 35 6.89 -7.29 -4.86
C CYS A 35 5.40 -7.19 -4.50
N ALA A 36 4.52 -7.66 -5.39
CA ALA A 36 3.07 -7.54 -5.20
C ALA A 36 2.57 -8.24 -3.94
N GLU A 37 3.15 -9.38 -3.56
CA GLU A 37 2.72 -10.09 -2.35
C GLU A 37 3.05 -9.31 -1.08
N GLN A 38 4.23 -8.68 -1.01
CA GLN A 38 4.66 -7.83 0.09
C GLN A 38 3.80 -6.57 0.17
N PHE A 39 3.50 -5.96 -0.98
CA PHE A 39 2.60 -4.81 -1.07
C PHE A 39 1.19 -5.17 -0.58
N LYS A 40 0.61 -6.27 -1.07
CA LYS A 40 -0.72 -6.74 -0.65
C LYS A 40 -0.77 -7.01 0.85
N ALA A 41 0.26 -7.65 1.40
CA ALA A 41 0.34 -7.93 2.83
C ALA A 41 0.45 -6.64 3.69
N ALA A 42 1.30 -5.69 3.28
CA ALA A 42 1.45 -4.41 3.98
C ALA A 42 0.18 -3.55 3.89
N PHE A 43 -0.42 -3.45 2.69
CA PHE A 43 -1.63 -2.68 2.44
C PHE A 43 -2.83 -3.27 3.19
N ALA A 44 -3.02 -4.59 3.16
CA ALA A 44 -4.08 -5.24 3.93
C ALA A 44 -3.91 -5.01 5.43
N CYS A 45 -2.68 -5.17 5.95
CA CYS A 45 -2.40 -4.88 7.35
C CYS A 45 -2.75 -3.43 7.69
N TYR A 46 -2.34 -2.46 6.88
CA TYR A 46 -2.67 -1.05 7.08
C TYR A 46 -4.18 -0.83 7.14
N ILE A 47 -4.92 -1.34 6.14
CA ILE A 47 -6.37 -1.17 6.03
C ILE A 47 -7.10 -1.71 7.27
N TYR A 48 -6.72 -2.91 7.74
CA TYR A 48 -7.32 -3.56 8.90
C TYR A 48 -6.74 -3.11 10.25
N SER A 49 -5.63 -2.36 10.25
CA SER A 49 -5.00 -1.88 11.47
C SER A 49 -5.96 -0.99 12.26
N GLN A 50 -6.09 -1.33 13.54
CA GLN A 50 -6.82 -0.55 14.54
C GLN A 50 -5.86 0.13 15.52
N ALA A 51 -4.55 0.07 15.26
CA ALA A 51 -3.56 0.78 16.05
C ALA A 51 -3.77 2.31 15.94
N ASP A 52 -3.38 3.05 16.98
CA ASP A 52 -3.34 4.51 16.94
C ASP A 52 -1.89 4.96 17.15
N PRO A 53 -1.23 5.51 16.11
CA PRO A 53 -1.71 5.77 14.75
C PRO A 53 -1.83 4.51 13.89
N LYS A 54 -2.76 4.56 12.92
CA LYS A 54 -3.10 3.44 12.03
C LYS A 54 -1.86 2.94 11.28
N GLY A 55 -1.65 1.62 11.31
CA GLY A 55 -0.54 0.97 10.61
C GLY A 55 0.77 0.88 11.40
N MET A 56 0.84 1.37 12.64
CA MET A 56 2.04 1.23 13.48
C MET A 56 2.45 -0.23 13.70
N ASP A 57 1.47 -1.13 13.82
CA ASP A 57 1.64 -2.57 13.93
C ASP A 57 2.09 -3.23 12.62
N CYS A 58 1.99 -2.53 11.49
CA CYS A 58 2.29 -3.02 10.15
C CYS A 58 3.66 -2.58 9.62
N ILE A 59 4.42 -1.80 10.40
CA ILE A 59 5.71 -1.23 9.97
C ILE A 59 6.67 -2.30 9.44
N GLU A 60 6.70 -3.48 10.06
CA GLU A 60 7.54 -4.59 9.60
C GLU A 60 7.15 -5.04 8.19
N LYS A 61 5.85 -5.08 7.86
CA LYS A 61 5.36 -5.45 6.52
C LYS A 61 5.71 -4.40 5.48
N PHE A 62 5.57 -3.12 5.83
CA PHE A 62 6.01 -2.02 4.97
C PHE A 62 7.52 -2.06 4.74
N LYS A 63 8.31 -2.42 5.75
CA LYS A 63 9.75 -2.60 5.61
C LYS A 63 10.10 -3.73 4.64
N CYS A 64 9.46 -4.90 4.77
CA CYS A 64 9.67 -6.01 3.82
C CYS A 64 9.32 -5.62 2.38
N MET A 65 8.24 -4.85 2.19
CA MET A 65 7.86 -4.33 0.89
C MET A 65 8.92 -3.36 0.33
N GLN A 66 9.40 -2.41 1.14
CA GLN A 66 10.47 -1.50 0.75
C GLN A 66 11.78 -2.22 0.43
N ASP A 67 12.12 -3.25 1.21
CA ASP A 67 13.33 -4.05 0.96
C ASP A 67 13.21 -4.78 -0.39
N CYS A 68 12.05 -5.37 -0.69
CA CYS A 68 11.79 -5.97 -2.00
C CYS A 68 11.90 -4.95 -3.15
N PHE A 69 11.39 -3.73 -2.96
CA PHE A 69 11.50 -2.68 -3.95
C PHE A 69 12.95 -2.28 -4.23
N LYS A 70 13.81 -2.26 -3.21
CA LYS A 70 15.26 -2.02 -3.36
C LYS A 70 15.98 -3.14 -4.09
N GLU A 71 15.48 -4.38 -4.00
CA GLU A 71 16.01 -5.53 -4.76
C GLU A 71 15.59 -5.48 -6.24
N HIS A 72 14.51 -4.78 -6.57
CA HIS A 72 13.97 -4.63 -7.93
C HIS A 72 13.96 -3.17 -8.42
N PRO A 73 15.12 -2.47 -8.41
CA PRO A 73 15.19 -1.07 -8.78
C PRO A 73 14.86 -0.83 -10.26
N ASP A 74 14.95 -1.84 -11.11
CA ASP A 74 14.58 -1.77 -12.53
C ASP A 74 13.06 -1.66 -12.77
N VAL A 75 12.25 -2.17 -11.83
CA VAL A 75 10.78 -2.13 -11.92
C VAL A 75 10.23 -0.95 -11.13
N TYR A 76 10.84 -0.62 -9.99
CA TYR A 76 10.30 0.34 -9.03
C TYR A 76 11.06 1.67 -8.96
N LYS A 77 12.10 1.89 -9.79
CA LYS A 77 12.90 3.12 -9.81
C LYS A 77 12.05 4.38 -9.87
N ASP A 78 11.15 4.41 -10.85
CA ASP A 78 10.35 5.59 -11.18
C ASP A 78 9.22 5.84 -10.18
N ASN A 79 8.93 4.87 -9.30
CA ASN A 79 7.83 4.95 -8.34
C ASN A 79 8.28 5.20 -6.89
N ILE A 80 9.58 5.07 -6.59
CA ILE A 80 10.08 5.04 -5.19
C ILE A 80 11.30 5.92 -4.97
N PHE A 81 12.05 6.26 -6.02
CA PHE A 81 13.31 6.99 -5.90
C PHE A 81 13.24 8.45 -6.38
N ASP A 82 12.05 9.02 -6.58
CA ASP A 82 11.87 10.45 -6.91
C ASP A 82 11.91 11.37 -5.65
N ASP A 83 12.41 10.88 -4.51
CA ASP A 83 12.51 11.62 -3.23
C ASP A 83 13.94 11.57 -2.62
N ASP A 84 14.98 11.30 -3.42
CA ASP A 84 16.40 11.34 -2.98
C ASP A 84 17.28 12.23 -3.89
N ASP A 85 16.69 13.18 -4.62
CA ASP A 85 17.42 14.18 -5.43
C ASP A 85 16.74 15.57 -5.35
N ASP A 86 16.72 16.17 -4.14
CA ASP A 86 16.95 17.62 -3.89
C ASP A 86 17.00 17.97 -2.38
#